data_AF-A0A146K290-F1
#
_entry.id   AF-A0A146K290-F1
#
_cell.length_a   1.000
_cell.length_b   1.000
_cell.length_c   1.000
_cell.angle_alpha   90.00
_cell.angle_beta   90.00
_cell.angle_gamma   90.00
#
_symmetry.space_group_name_H-M   'P 1'
#
loop_
_entity.id
_entity.type
_entity.pdbx_description
1 polymer ?
#
loop_
_entity_poly.entity_id
_entity_poly.type
_entity_poly.pdbx_seq_one_letter_code
_entity_poly.pdbx_strand_id
1 'polypeptide(L)' 'HSQGCIHRDIKLENIFLDENLNLALGDFGVTKKIERDIVATTIGTPSTMAPEVAQSKSYSSACDIWSLGAV' A
#
# COMPACT_ATOMS: atom_id res chain seq x y z
N HIS A 1 1.85 -1.69 9.38
CA HIS A 1 1.82 -3.17 9.38
C HIS A 1 1.73 -3.84 10.76
N SER A 2 2.22 -3.27 11.86
CA SER A 2 2.12 -3.88 13.21
C SER A 2 0.68 -4.16 13.70
N GLN A 3 -0.30 -3.44 13.15
CA GLN A 3 -1.74 -3.64 13.40
C GLN A 3 -2.40 -4.64 12.41
N GLY A 4 -1.61 -5.31 11.57
CA GLY A 4 -2.09 -6.23 10.55
C GLY A 4 -2.76 -5.56 9.35
N CYS A 5 -2.63 -4.24 9.16
CA CYS A 5 -3.21 -3.53 8.00
C CYS A 5 -2.17 -3.29 6.90
N ILE A 6 -2.56 -3.51 5.65
CA ILE A 6 -1.83 -3.13 4.41
C ILE A 6 -2.57 -1.98 3.73
N HIS A 7 -1.85 -0.95 3.28
CA HIS A 7 -2.41 0.21 2.59
C HIS A 7 -2.85 -0.12 1.16
N ARG A 8 -1.97 -0.76 0.37
CA ARG A 8 -2.21 -1.21 -1.02
C ARG A 8 -2.36 -0.13 -2.09
N ASP A 9 -2.11 1.13 -1.75
CA ASP A 9 -2.13 2.25 -2.72
C ASP A 9 -1.25 3.41 -2.23
N ILE A 10 0.01 3.10 -1.91
CA ILE A 10 0.99 4.13 -1.57
C ILE A 10 1.44 4.82 -2.86
N LYS A 11 1.24 6.13 -2.91
CA LYS A 11 1.60 7.03 -4.01
C LYS A 11 1.73 8.46 -3.48
N LEU A 12 2.43 9.33 -4.21
CA LEU A 12 2.63 10.74 -3.83
C LEU A 12 1.31 11.48 -3.57
N GLU A 13 0.26 11.19 -4.34
CA GLU A 13 -1.07 11.78 -4.16
C GLU A 13 -1.71 11.47 -2.79
N ASN A 14 -1.29 10.37 -2.15
CA ASN A 14 -1.79 9.89 -0.87
C ASN A 14 -0.83 10.20 0.29
N ILE A 15 0.26 10.94 0.03
CA ILE A 15 1.22 11.39 1.04
C ILE A 15 1.02 12.89 1.24
N PHE A 16 0.49 13.25 2.41
CA PHE A 16 0.17 14.62 2.79
C PHE A 16 1.27 15.21 3.66
N LEU A 17 1.40 16.54 3.59
CA LEU A 17 2.29 17.33 4.42
C LEU A 17 1.47 18.33 5.23
N ASP A 18 1.76 18.44 6.52
CA ASP A 18 1.23 19.54 7.33
C ASP A 18 2.11 20.80 7.24
N GLU A 19 1.69 21.86 7.91
CA GLU A 19 2.40 23.15 7.96
C GLU A 19 3.82 23.08 8.55
N ASN A 20 4.13 22.01 9.29
CA ASN A 20 5.41 21.77 9.94
C ASN A 20 6.26 20.74 9.16
N LEU A 21 5.86 20.39 7.93
CA LEU A 21 6.51 19.38 7.09
C LEU A 21 6.47 17.96 7.67
N ASN A 22 5.51 17.64 8.53
CA ASN A 22 5.27 16.27 8.94
C ASN A 22 4.52 15.52 7.83
N LEU A 23 5.00 14.30 7.54
CA LEU A 23 4.38 13.42 6.55
C LEU A 23 3.24 12.60 7.18
N ALA A 24 2.11 12.55 6.50
CA ALA A 24 0.98 11.69 6.85
C ALA A 24 0.50 10.90 5.62
N LEU A 25 0.31 9.59 5.79
CA LEU A 25 -0.37 8.75 4.80
C LEU A 25 -1.88 8.94 4.92
N GLY A 26 -2.56 9.12 3.79
CA GLY A 26 -4.01 9.18 3.69
C GLY A 26 -4.56 8.26 2.60
N ASP A 27 -5.88 8.34 2.37
CA ASP A 27 -6.64 7.46 1.48
C ASP A 27 -6.54 5.96 1.81
N PHE A 28 -7.24 5.57 2.88
CA PHE A 28 -7.35 4.18 3.32
C PHE A 28 -8.51 3.44 2.64
N GLY A 29 -9.08 3.96 1.54
CA GLY A 29 -10.28 3.39 0.89
C GLY A 29 -10.10 1.96 0.41
N VAL A 30 -8.86 1.58 0.10
CA VAL A 30 -8.48 0.22 -0.29
C VAL A 30 -7.59 -0.47 0.75
N THR A 31 -7.49 0.05 1.97
CA THR A 31 -6.74 -0.62 3.05
C THR A 31 -7.42 -1.92 3.45
N LYS A 32 -6.63 -2.94 3.81
CA LYS A 32 -7.18 -4.23 4.28
C LYS A 32 -6.40 -4.76 5.47
N LYS A 33 -7.14 -5.29 6.44
CA LYS A 33 -6.60 -6.08 7.54
C LYS A 33 -6.33 -7.50 7.06
N ILE A 34 -5.11 -7.97 7.26
CA ILE A 34 -4.70 -9.33 6.97
C ILE A 34 -4.98 -10.17 8.23
N GLU A 35 -5.87 -11.15 8.14
CA GLU A 35 -6.11 -12.12 9.22
C GLU A 35 -5.31 -13.41 9.02
N ARG A 36 -4.92 -13.70 7.77
CA ARG A 36 -4.01 -14.76 7.33
C ARG A 36 -3.21 -14.17 6.19
N ASP A 37 -1.88 -14.27 6.20
CA ASP A 37 -0.83 -13.53 5.46
C ASP A 37 -0.95 -13.34 3.92
N ILE A 38 -2.13 -13.49 3.34
CA ILE A 38 -2.39 -13.63 1.93
C ILE A 38 -3.60 -12.80 1.53
N VAL A 39 -3.37 -11.79 0.68
CA VAL A 39 -4.40 -11.08 -0.06
C VAL A 39 -4.25 -11.42 -1.55
N ALA A 40 -5.36 -11.69 -2.25
CA ALA A 40 -5.35 -12.11 -3.67
C ALA A 40 -6.10 -11.13 -4.60
N THR A 41 -6.45 -9.94 -4.11
CA THR A 41 -7.15 -8.92 -4.91
C THR A 41 -6.17 -7.97 -5.57
N THR A 42 -6.26 -7.84 -6.89
CA THR A 42 -5.49 -6.87 -7.68
C THR A 42 -6.15 -5.50 -7.61
N ILE A 43 -5.59 -4.62 -6.78
CA ILE A 43 -6.05 -3.24 -6.59
C ILE A 43 -4.84 -2.35 -6.28
N GLY A 44 -4.98 -1.05 -6.53
CA GLY A 44 -3.93 -0.05 -6.39
C GLY A 44 -3.58 0.59 -7.73
N THR A 45 -2.63 1.53 -7.71
CA THR A 45 -2.20 2.28 -8.89
C THR A 45 -1.14 1.51 -9.71
N PRO A 46 -1.35 1.24 -11.02
CA PRO A 46 -0.45 0.37 -11.82
C PRO A 46 1.03 0.79 -11.87
N SER A 47 1.34 2.09 -11.77
CA SER A 47 2.71 2.59 -11.86
C SER A 47 3.56 2.32 -10.60
N THR A 48 2.93 2.16 -9.43
CA THR A 48 3.61 1.86 -8.16
C THR A 48 3.29 0.45 -7.64
N MET A 49 2.55 -0.33 -8.42
CA MET A 49 2.09 -1.67 -8.04
C MET A 49 3.24 -2.67 -8.01
N ALA A 50 3.32 -3.45 -6.93
CA ALA A 50 4.28 -4.52 -6.81
C ALA A 50 4.01 -5.65 -7.83
N PRO A 51 5.04 -6.30 -8.39
CA PRO A 51 4.87 -7.29 -9.45
C PRO A 51 4.03 -8.51 -9.02
N GLU A 52 4.08 -8.90 -7.75
CA GLU A 52 3.25 -9.96 -7.18
C GLU A 52 1.76 -9.57 -7.14
N VAL A 53 1.45 -8.30 -6.90
CA VAL A 53 0.07 -7.78 -6.94
C VAL A 53 -0.43 -7.76 -8.39
N ALA A 54 0.40 -7.29 -9.33
CA ALA A 54 0.06 -7.25 -10.76
C ALA A 54 -0.17 -8.66 -11.35
N GLN A 55 0.55 -9.67 -10.85
CA GLN A 55 0.38 -11.07 -11.24
C GLN A 55 -0.78 -11.77 -10.53
N SER A 56 -1.60 -11.03 -9.75
CA SER A 56 -2.70 -11.57 -8.95
C SER A 56 -2.27 -12.71 -8.02
N LYS A 57 -1.01 -12.69 -7.58
CA LYS A 57 -0.48 -13.64 -6.61
C LYS A 57 -0.86 -13.20 -5.21
N SER A 58 -0.83 -14.15 -4.29
CA SER A 58 -0.87 -13.88 -2.85
C SER A 58 0.24 -12.90 -2.45
N TYR A 59 -0.13 -11.78 -1.83
CA TYR A 59 0.82 -10.78 -1.33
C TYR A 59 0.57 -10.42 0.14
N SER A 60 1.60 -9.84 0.76
CA SER A 60 1.63 -9.39 2.15
C SER A 60 1.97 -7.90 2.22
N SER A 61 2.27 -7.38 3.41
CA SER A 61 2.73 -5.99 3.61
C SER A 61 3.97 -5.59 2.79
N ALA A 62 4.71 -6.56 2.21
CA ALA A 62 5.84 -6.29 1.35
C ALA A 62 5.49 -5.42 0.12
N CYS A 63 4.24 -5.49 -0.37
CA CYS A 63 3.81 -4.68 -1.50
C CYS A 63 3.84 -3.18 -1.20
N ASP A 64 3.52 -2.77 0.05
CA ASP A 64 3.59 -1.36 0.47
C ASP A 64 5.03 -0.86 0.46
N ILE A 65 6.00 -1.71 0.76
CA ILE A 65 7.44 -1.36 0.74
C ILE A 65 7.92 -1.19 -0.70
N TRP A 66 7.45 -2.03 -1.63
CA TRP A 66 7.71 -1.84 -3.05
C TRP A 66 7.15 -0.50 -3.54
N SER A 67 5.87 -0.23 -3.25
CA SER A 67 5.23 1.03 -3.66
C SER A 67 5.94 2.24 -3.08
N LEU A 68 6.42 2.17 -1.83
CA LEU A 68 7.25 3.23 -1.24
C LEU A 68 8.59 3.41 -1.96
N GLY A 69 9.24 2.34 -2.45
CA GLY A 69 10.48 2.45 -3.21
C GLY A 69 10.30 2.95 -4.65
N ALA A 70 9.09 2.84 -5.20
CA ALA A 70 8.73 3.39 -6.50
C ALA A 70 8.33 4.87 -6.44
N VAL A 71 7.97 5.35 -5.25
CA VAL A 71 7.65 6.76 -4.93
C VAL A 71 8.92 7.53 -4.62
#